data_AF-A3DND4-F1
#
_entry.id   AF-A3DND4-F1
#
_cell.length_a   1.000
_cell.length_b   1.000
_cell.length_c   1.000
_cell.angle_alpha   90.00
_cell.angle_beta   90.00
_cell.angle_gamma   90.00
#
_symmetry.space_group_name_H-M   'P 1'
#
loop_
_entity.id
_entity.type
_entity.pdbx_description
1 polymer ?
#
loop_
_entity_poly.entity_id
_entity_poly.type
_entity_poly.pdbx_seq_one_letter_code
_entity_poly.pdbx_strand_id
1 'polypeptide(L)'
;MPAIEIGRICVKVAGREAGRKCVIVDIIDENFVLITGPKSLTGVKRRRANVKHIEPLDKVIDISRGASDEEVLRAIANAGLTEFMKEIVKPKLVPV
;
A
#
# COMPACT_ATOMS: atom_id res chain seq x y z
N MET A 1 -15.02 -0.27 10.86
CA MET A 1 -13.91 0.71 10.82
C MET A 1 -12.79 0.04 10.02
N PRO A 2 -12.30 0.59 8.90
CA PRO A 2 -11.22 -0.08 8.18
C PRO A 2 -9.97 -0.04 9.05
N ALA A 3 -9.75 -1.12 9.80
CA ALA A 3 -8.66 -1.25 10.74
C ALA A 3 -7.36 -1.25 9.93
N ILE A 4 -6.44 -0.40 10.37
CA ILE A 4 -5.08 -0.36 9.85
C ILE A 4 -4.43 -1.63 10.35
N GLU A 5 -4.41 -2.64 9.49
CA GLU A 5 -3.89 -3.96 9.78
C GLU A 5 -2.67 -4.22 8.91
N ILE A 6 -1.75 -5.02 9.44
CA ILE A 6 -0.59 -5.49 8.70
C ILE A 6 -1.11 -6.34 7.53
N GLY A 7 -0.61 -6.09 6.33
CA GLY A 7 -1.05 -6.76 5.11
C GLY A 7 -2.21 -6.10 4.38
N ARG A 8 -2.85 -5.07 4.96
CA ARG A 8 -3.90 -4.31 4.27
C ARG A 8 -3.31 -3.57 3.07
N ILE A 9 -3.97 -3.69 1.91
CA ILE A 9 -3.63 -2.88 0.73
C ILE A 9 -4.25 -1.50 0.88
N CYS A 10 -3.51 -0.51 0.40
CA CYS A 10 -3.72 0.90 0.65
C CYS A 10 -3.39 1.72 -0.60
N VAL A 11 -4.15 2.77 -0.88
CA VAL A 11 -3.83 3.73 -1.95
C VAL A 11 -3.26 4.99 -1.32
N LYS A 12 -2.17 5.52 -1.87
CA LYS A 12 -1.73 6.85 -1.52
C LYS A 12 -2.61 7.90 -2.17
N VAL A 13 -3.24 8.73 -1.35
CA VAL A 13 -4.06 9.86 -1.81
C VAL A 13 -3.16 11.08 -2.11
N ALA A 14 -2.07 11.25 -1.35
CA ALA A 14 -1.23 12.44 -1.43
C ALA A 14 0.27 12.12 -1.64
N GLY A 15 0.96 13.05 -2.30
CA GLY A 15 2.42 13.07 -2.48
C GLY A 15 2.91 12.56 -3.85
N ARG A 16 4.24 12.37 -3.99
CA ARG A 16 4.88 11.96 -5.26
C ARG A 16 4.41 10.61 -5.81
N GLU A 17 3.83 9.78 -4.96
CA GLU A 17 3.29 8.46 -5.31
C GLU A 17 1.76 8.44 -5.23
N ALA A 18 1.10 9.61 -5.30
CA ALA A 18 -0.36 9.69 -5.31
C ALA A 18 -0.94 8.81 -6.44
N GLY A 19 -2.02 8.09 -6.12
CA GLY A 19 -2.68 7.13 -7.00
C GLY A 19 -2.04 5.76 -7.07
N ARG A 20 -0.91 5.52 -6.39
CA ARG A 20 -0.25 4.20 -6.36
C ARG A 20 -0.70 3.39 -5.15
N LYS A 21 -0.80 2.08 -5.36
CA LYS A 21 -1.13 1.10 -4.32
C LYS A 21 0.12 0.69 -3.55
N CYS A 22 -0.05 0.44 -2.26
CA CYS A 22 0.96 0.04 -1.29
C CYS A 22 0.36 -0.93 -0.28
N VAL A 23 1.21 -1.60 0.50
CA VAL A 23 0.84 -2.55 1.55
C VAL A 23 1.44 -2.07 2.85
N ILE A 24 0.68 -2.20 3.94
CA ILE A 24 1.17 -1.91 5.29
C ILE A 24 1.96 -3.10 5.80
N VAL A 25 3.23 -2.90 6.12
CA VAL A 25 4.14 -3.94 6.62
C VAL A 25 4.26 -3.89 8.14
N ASP A 26 4.20 -2.69 8.70
CA ASP A 26 4.32 -2.47 10.13
C ASP A 26 3.57 -1.19 10.55
N ILE A 27 3.13 -1.16 11.80
CA ILE A 27 2.47 -0.02 12.43
C ILE A 27 3.46 0.52 13.44
N ILE A 28 3.93 1.75 13.23
CA ILE A 28 4.94 2.37 14.09
C ILE A 28 4.26 3.04 15.29
N ASP A 29 3.23 3.82 15.01
CA ASP A 29 2.43 4.55 15.99
C ASP A 29 1.01 4.78 15.42
N GLU A 30 0.16 5.51 16.16
CA GLU A 30 -1.23 5.79 15.76
C GLU A 30 -1.35 6.61 14.46
N ASN A 31 -0.33 7.39 14.11
CA ASN A 31 -0.34 8.32 12.98
C ASN A 31 0.53 7.83 11.81
N PHE A 32 1.45 6.90 12.04
CA PHE A 32 2.46 6.50 11.08
C PHE A 32 2.55 4.99 10.92
N VAL A 33 2.54 4.60 9.64
CA VAL A 33 2.69 3.22 9.21
C VAL A 33 3.92 3.06 8.32
N LEU A 34 4.53 1.90 8.37
CA LEU A 34 5.55 1.49 7.42
C LEU A 34 4.85 0.82 6.24
N ILE A 35 4.95 1.45 5.08
CA ILE A 35 4.42 0.92 3.84
C ILE A 35 5.54 0.39 2.97
N THR A 36 5.24 -0.64 2.19
CA THR A 36 6.03 -1.03 1.03
C THR A 36 5.13 -1.21 -0.18
N GLY A 37 5.70 -0.98 -1.34
CA GLY A 37 5.17 -1.54 -2.58
C GLY A 37 6.36 -2.09 -3.32
N PRO A 38 6.29 -3.28 -3.93
CA PRO A 38 7.43 -3.76 -4.69
C PRO A 38 7.78 -2.71 -5.76
N LYS A 39 9.02 -2.20 -5.72
CA LYS A 39 9.47 -1.13 -6.63
C LYS A 39 9.26 -1.51 -8.10
N SER A 40 9.36 -2.81 -8.40
CA SER A 40 9.13 -3.39 -9.71
C SER A 40 7.66 -3.37 -10.16
N LEU A 41 6.70 -3.29 -9.23
CA LEU A 41 5.27 -3.34 -9.54
C LEU A 41 4.62 -1.94 -9.48
N THR A 42 4.75 -1.26 -8.36
CA THR A 42 4.07 0.04 -8.13
C THR A 42 5.03 1.22 -8.10
N GLY A 43 6.33 0.95 -8.02
CA GLY A 43 7.35 1.99 -7.85
C GLY A 43 7.28 2.72 -6.51
N VAL A 44 6.50 2.20 -5.54
CA VAL A 44 6.46 2.74 -4.19
C VAL A 44 7.73 2.30 -3.45
N LYS A 45 8.46 3.22 -2.82
CA LYS A 45 9.60 2.82 -1.97
C LYS A 45 9.13 2.49 -0.56
N ARG A 46 9.77 1.51 0.09
CA ARG A 46 9.59 1.24 1.52
C ARG A 46 9.87 2.52 2.31
N ARG A 47 8.84 3.05 2.98
CA ARG A 47 8.93 4.32 3.71
C ARG A 47 7.92 4.40 4.83
N ARG A 48 8.19 5.26 5.80
CA ARG A 48 7.20 5.73 6.76
C ARG A 48 6.20 6.65 6.04
N ALA A 49 4.91 6.39 6.23
CA ALA A 49 3.83 7.20 5.68
C ALA A 49 2.82 7.53 6.78
N ASN A 50 2.24 8.72 6.70
CA ASN A 50 1.18 9.13 7.61
C ASN A 50 -0.13 8.44 7.18
N VAL A 51 -0.87 7.93 8.15
CA VAL A 51 -2.18 7.32 7.99
C VAL A 51 -3.15 8.23 7.23
N LYS A 52 -3.10 9.55 7.45
CA LYS A 52 -3.95 10.54 6.76
C LYS A 52 -3.72 10.61 5.23
N HIS A 53 -2.58 10.14 4.73
CA HIS A 53 -2.26 10.18 3.31
C HIS A 53 -2.56 8.86 2.59
N ILE A 54 -3.11 7.90 3.31
CA ILE A 54 -3.35 6.55 2.85
C ILE A 54 -4.84 6.23 3.04
N GLU A 55 -5.42 5.64 2.01
CA GLU A 55 -6.78 5.11 2.05
C GLU A 55 -6.74 3.58 2.00
N PRO A 56 -7.18 2.88 3.05
CA PRO A 56 -7.21 1.43 3.07
C PRO A 56 -8.26 0.90 2.08
N LEU A 57 -7.90 -0.15 1.34
CA LEU A 57 -8.78 -0.86 0.42
C LEU A 57 -9.36 -2.12 1.08
N ASP A 58 -10.28 -2.79 0.39
CA ASP A 58 -10.95 -4.00 0.89
C ASP A 58 -10.06 -5.24 0.93
N LYS A 59 -8.91 -5.19 0.25
CA LYS A 59 -8.02 -6.34 0.07
C LYS A 59 -6.96 -6.42 1.16
N VAL A 60 -6.77 -7.63 1.67
CA VAL A 60 -5.76 -7.98 2.66
C VAL A 60 -4.87 -9.07 2.10
N ILE A 61 -3.58 -8.98 2.39
CA ILE A 61 -2.58 -9.98 2.05
C ILE A 61 -2.00 -10.52 3.36
N ASP A 62 -1.87 -11.83 3.47
CA ASP A 62 -1.23 -12.45 4.63
C ASP A 62 0.28 -12.23 4.57
N ILE A 63 0.78 -11.35 5.43
CA ILE A 63 2.21 -11.10 5.63
C ILE A 63 2.54 -10.99 7.12
N SER A 64 3.75 -11.37 7.49
CA SER A 64 4.24 -11.18 8.86
C SER A 64 4.62 -9.72 9.11
N ARG A 65 4.58 -9.32 10.39
CA ARG A 65 5.04 -7.99 10.82
C ARG A 65 6.51 -7.80 10.42
N GLY A 66 6.79 -6.73 9.69
CA GLY A 66 8.16 -6.42 9.28
C GLY A 66 8.65 -7.18 8.05
N ALA A 67 7.77 -7.89 7.33
CA ALA A 67 8.10 -8.66 6.12
C ALA A 67 9.07 -7.95 5.16
N SER A 68 9.94 -8.74 4.54
CA SER A 68 10.87 -8.27 3.54
C SER A 68 10.16 -7.91 2.23
N ASP A 69 10.79 -7.09 1.39
CA ASP A 69 10.19 -6.72 0.09
C ASP A 69 9.97 -7.96 -0.81
N GLU A 70 10.77 -9.02 -0.64
CA GLU A 70 10.62 -10.30 -1.33
C GLU A 70 9.40 -11.08 -0.87
N GLU A 71 9.18 -11.18 0.44
CA GLU A 71 8.01 -11.85 1.03
C GLU A 71 6.73 -11.15 0.60
N VAL A 72 6.72 -9.82 0.63
CA VAL A 72 5.56 -9.04 0.17
C VAL A 72 5.31 -9.27 -1.32
N LEU A 73 6.35 -9.32 -2.16
CA LEU A 73 6.21 -9.63 -3.59
C LEU A 73 5.61 -11.03 -3.80
N ARG A 74 6.09 -12.04 -3.07
CA ARG A 74 5.55 -13.41 -3.13
C ARG A 74 4.09 -13.45 -2.67
N ALA A 75 3.75 -12.77 -1.59
CA ALA A 75 2.39 -12.74 -1.06
C ALA A 75 1.41 -12.04 -2.03
N ILE A 76 1.85 -10.95 -2.68
CA ILE A 76 1.09 -10.29 -3.74
C ILE A 76 0.88 -11.21 -4.96
N ALA A 77 1.92 -11.94 -5.35
CA ALA A 77 1.85 -12.90 -6.46
C ALA A 77 0.88 -14.05 -6.14
N ASN A 78 0.97 -14.61 -4.94
CA ASN A 78 0.08 -15.67 -4.46
C ASN A 78 -1.38 -15.23 -4.37
N ALA A 79 -1.62 -13.97 -3.99
CA ALA A 79 -2.96 -13.40 -3.96
C ALA A 79 -3.53 -13.06 -5.36
N GLY A 80 -2.72 -13.16 -6.43
CA GLY A 80 -3.13 -12.77 -7.78
C GLY A 80 -3.37 -11.27 -7.93
N LEU A 81 -2.79 -10.44 -7.05
CA LEU A 81 -3.05 -8.99 -7.00
C LEU A 81 -2.02 -8.15 -7.75
N THR A 82 -1.19 -8.79 -8.58
CA THR A 82 -0.12 -8.14 -9.34
C THR A 82 -0.67 -7.11 -10.33
N GLU A 83 -1.71 -7.43 -11.08
CA GLU A 83 -2.38 -6.51 -12.00
C GLU A 83 -3.07 -5.38 -11.24
N PHE A 84 -3.77 -5.75 -10.15
CA PHE A 84 -4.45 -4.79 -9.31
C PHE A 84 -3.47 -3.76 -8.74
N MET A 85 -2.27 -4.16 -8.34
CA MET A 85 -1.26 -3.24 -7.83
C MET A 85 -0.65 -2.33 -8.90
N LYS A 86 -0.49 -2.81 -10.13
CA LYS A 86 0.05 -2.01 -11.25
C LYS A 86 -0.89 -0.88 -11.67
N GLU A 87 -2.19 -1.05 -11.45
CA GLU A 87 -3.19 -0.04 -11.80
C GLU A 87 -3.02 1.23 -10.94
N ILE A 88 -2.73 2.34 -11.63
CA ILE A 88 -2.68 3.67 -11.03
C ILE A 88 -4.10 4.22 -10.95
N VAL A 89 -4.57 4.44 -9.73
CA VAL A 89 -5.82 5.14 -9.48
C VAL A 89 -5.56 6.63 -9.67
N LYS A 90 -5.79 7.15 -10.88
CA LYS A 90 -5.75 8.60 -11.08
C LYS A 90 -6.98 9.21 -10.40
N PRO A 91 -6.83 10.14 -9.43
CA PRO A 91 -7.98 10.90 -8.98
C PRO A 91 -8.53 11.66 -10.19
N LYS A 92 -9.82 11.47 -10.49
CA LYS A 92 -10.52 12.28 -11.50
C LYS A 92 -10.54 13.71 -10.96
N LEU A 93 -9.63 14.54 -11.44
CA LEU A 93 -9.73 15.99 -11.26
C LEU A 93 -11.00 16.41 -12.01
N VAL A 94 -12.06 16.72 -11.27
CA VAL A 94 -13.19 17.44 -11.86
C VAL A 94 -12.65 18.85 -12.13
N PRO A 95 -12.59 19.32 -13.39
CA PRO A 95 -12.28 20.71 -13.63
C PRO A 95 -13.40 21.54 -12.99
N VAL A 96 -13.01 22.44 -12.08
CA VAL A 96 -13.89 23.52 -11.59
C VAL A 96 -14.14 24.49 -12.73
#